data_AF-A0AAV1YQ46-F1
#
_entry.id   AF-A0AAV1YQ46-F1
#
_cell.length_a   1.000
_cell.length_b   1.000
_cell.length_c   1.000
_cell.angle_alpha   90.00
_cell.angle_beta   90.00
_cell.angle_gamma   90.00
#
_symmetry.space_group_name_H-M   'P 1'
#
loop_
_entity.id
_entity.type
_entity.pdbx_description
1 polymer ?
#
loop_
_entity_poly.entity_id
_entity_poly.type
_entity_poly.pdbx_seq_one_letter_code
_entity_poly.pdbx_strand_id
1 'polypeptide(L)'
;MPPTTFKSISASEEAYPETISIIPNLKDTSTPITIDYQLTSPVANTSPCQLVLNFFSKLRFEIACFSMTFALIVYQSSSTSMILEKTCLAKYSEDICGNLQNHTRIKSSVEQEAVNYQLIHTLIRTAPAVVVSLFIGSWSDKYGRKLPLQMALAGATIEAVGSSICAYYLHSKVEYYFIPAVFMGCMGGGATMLTIVYSYTSESVVHEKRTMKNAFYEIAIGLAKPIGVMAGGWIYKFLGYVAVFAIGACSMFFSLMWFTFMIPETRGMDNKDPWTVKAKQLMSCKNIAQSFTLKVKQESQSRKKETILLIISICILHVSASGK
;
A
#
# COMPACT_ATOMS: atom_id res chain seq x y z
N MET A 1 29.32 26.22 59.63
CA MET A 1 27.94 26.70 59.38
C MET A 1 27.48 26.03 58.09
N PRO A 2 26.32 25.34 58.10
CA PRO A 2 25.86 24.40 57.07
C PRO A 2 24.88 25.11 56.09
N PRO A 3 24.05 24.40 55.31
CA PRO A 3 24.37 23.59 54.13
C PRO A 3 23.69 24.12 52.86
N THR A 4 24.10 23.55 51.73
CA THR A 4 23.38 23.45 50.45
C THR A 4 21.88 23.19 50.61
N THR A 5 21.05 23.95 49.90
CA THR A 5 19.64 23.61 49.61
C THR A 5 19.40 23.64 48.11
N PHE A 6 19.25 22.44 47.56
CA PHE A 6 18.66 22.18 46.25
C PHE A 6 17.17 22.58 46.29
N LYS A 7 16.72 23.38 45.34
CA LYS A 7 15.28 23.54 45.05
C LYS A 7 15.05 23.15 43.59
N SER A 8 14.31 22.07 43.42
CA SER A 8 13.87 21.49 42.15
C SER A 8 13.04 22.50 41.35
N ILE A 9 13.46 22.76 40.11
CA ILE A 9 12.64 23.42 39.10
C ILE A 9 11.88 22.30 38.39
N SER A 10 10.60 22.16 38.70
CA SER A 10 9.67 21.37 37.92
C SER A 10 9.37 22.12 36.63
N ALA A 11 9.73 21.52 35.50
CA ALA A 11 9.29 21.96 34.18
C ALA A 11 7.85 21.47 33.98
N SER A 12 6.88 22.37 34.08
CA SER A 12 5.52 22.14 33.58
C SER A 12 5.47 22.59 32.12
N GLU A 13 5.28 21.62 31.25
CA GLU A 13 5.09 21.74 29.81
C GLU A 13 3.81 22.53 29.50
N GLU A 14 3.93 23.74 28.96
CA GLU A 14 2.79 24.53 28.47
C GLU A 14 2.25 23.91 27.18
N ALA A 15 1.12 23.20 27.30
CA ALA A 15 0.32 22.77 26.17
C ALA A 15 -0.51 23.94 25.62
N TYR A 16 -0.14 24.46 24.44
CA TYR A 16 -0.95 25.40 23.67
C TYR A 16 -2.15 24.69 23.02
N PRO A 17 -3.39 25.20 23.16
CA PRO A 17 -4.54 24.71 22.41
C PRO A 17 -4.73 25.54 21.12
N GLU A 18 -4.60 24.91 19.96
CA GLU A 18 -5.08 25.46 18.69
C GLU A 18 -6.32 24.70 18.23
N THR A 19 -7.51 25.33 18.29
CA THR A 19 -8.27 25.74 17.10
C THR A 19 -9.50 26.58 17.52
N ILE A 20 -9.52 27.85 17.12
CA ILE A 20 -10.69 28.75 17.20
C ILE A 20 -11.32 28.80 15.81
N SER A 21 -12.58 28.38 15.68
CA SER A 21 -13.39 28.60 14.48
C SER A 21 -14.10 29.97 14.57
N ILE A 22 -13.70 30.93 13.74
CA ILE A 22 -14.36 32.24 13.61
C ILE A 22 -15.31 32.19 12.42
N ILE A 23 -16.61 32.40 12.64
CA ILE A 23 -17.58 32.77 11.61
C ILE A 23 -18.01 34.22 11.92
N PRO A 24 -17.71 35.22 11.08
CA PRO A 24 -18.25 36.55 11.30
C PRO A 24 -19.58 36.66 10.53
N ASN A 25 -20.68 36.87 11.25
CA ASN A 25 -21.90 37.40 10.65
C ASN A 25 -22.14 38.77 11.27
N LEU A 26 -21.91 39.81 10.48
CA LEU A 26 -22.10 41.21 10.84
C LEU A 26 -23.59 41.54 10.86
N LYS A 27 -24.15 41.81 12.05
CA LYS A 27 -25.33 42.67 12.21
C LYS A 27 -25.47 43.22 13.63
N ASP A 28 -25.57 44.54 13.69
CA ASP A 28 -26.19 45.40 14.71
C ASP A 28 -25.66 45.44 16.17
N THR A 29 -25.04 46.59 16.46
CA THR A 29 -25.40 47.60 17.48
C THR A 29 -25.75 47.18 18.92
N SER A 30 -24.89 47.61 19.85
CA SER A 30 -25.14 47.99 21.26
C SER A 30 -25.74 46.97 22.25
N THR A 31 -24.90 46.13 22.88
CA THR A 31 -25.05 45.63 24.27
C THR A 31 -23.69 45.10 24.80
N PRO A 32 -23.33 45.28 26.08
CA PRO A 32 -22.13 44.66 26.64
C PRO A 32 -22.31 43.15 26.71
N ILE A 33 -21.45 42.40 26.02
CA ILE A 33 -21.47 40.94 26.00
C ILE A 33 -20.77 40.46 27.28
N THR A 34 -21.54 40.00 28.26
CA THR A 34 -21.03 39.13 29.33
C THR A 34 -20.63 37.79 28.71
N ILE A 35 -19.33 37.52 28.63
CA ILE A 35 -18.81 36.22 28.22
C ILE A 35 -18.92 35.29 29.43
N ASP A 36 -19.92 34.43 29.39
CA ASP A 36 -20.11 33.36 30.36
C ASP A 36 -19.03 32.29 30.07
N TYR A 37 -18.00 32.21 30.93
CA TYR A 37 -16.98 31.15 30.84
C TYR A 37 -17.62 29.84 31.30
N GLN A 38 -18.26 29.11 30.38
CA GLN A 38 -18.51 27.69 30.57
C GLN A 38 -17.17 26.97 30.49
N LEU A 39 -16.57 26.74 31.66
CA LEU A 39 -15.46 25.85 31.88
C LEU A 39 -15.92 24.45 31.43
N THR A 40 -15.69 24.09 30.16
CA THR A 40 -15.88 22.72 29.70
C THR A 40 -15.02 21.83 30.58
N SER A 41 -15.72 20.98 31.33
CA SER A 41 -15.21 20.04 32.30
C SER A 41 -14.03 19.22 31.75
N PRO A 42 -13.14 18.75 32.64
CA PRO A 42 -11.98 17.94 32.24
C PRO A 42 -12.47 16.71 31.49
N VAL A 43 -11.77 16.40 30.39
CA VAL A 43 -11.93 15.21 29.54
C VAL A 43 -12.36 14.02 30.40
N ALA A 44 -13.62 13.64 30.25
CA ALA A 44 -14.22 12.51 30.96
C ALA A 44 -13.30 11.30 30.87
N ASN A 45 -13.11 10.60 32.00
CA ASN A 45 -12.42 9.32 32.14
C ASN A 45 -12.68 8.42 30.93
N THR A 46 -11.80 8.48 29.92
CA THR A 46 -11.87 7.57 28.78
C THR A 46 -11.22 6.28 29.24
N SER A 47 -11.98 5.19 29.23
CA SER A 47 -11.42 3.87 29.52
C SER A 47 -10.23 3.61 28.57
N PRO A 48 -9.20 2.85 28.99
CA PRO A 48 -8.09 2.50 28.11
C PRO A 48 -8.57 1.89 26.79
N CYS A 49 -9.71 1.19 26.80
CA CYS A 49 -10.37 0.68 25.60
C CYS A 49 -10.86 1.80 24.67
N GLN A 50 -11.48 2.87 25.20
CA GLN A 50 -11.94 4.02 24.40
C GLN A 50 -10.77 4.82 23.80
N LEU A 51 -9.67 4.95 24.57
CA LEU A 51 -8.45 5.60 24.10
C LEU A 51 -7.81 4.81 22.95
N VAL A 52 -7.72 3.48 23.11
CA VAL A 52 -7.24 2.56 22.08
C VAL A 52 -8.14 2.62 20.84
N LEU A 53 -9.47 2.58 20.99
CA LEU A 53 -10.41 2.68 19.87
C LEU A 53 -10.29 4.02 19.12
N ASN A 54 -10.11 5.12 19.85
CA ASN A 54 -9.89 6.45 19.27
C ASN A 54 -8.54 6.56 18.54
N PHE A 55 -7.51 5.87 19.04
CA PHE A 55 -6.21 5.76 18.38
C PHE A 55 -6.30 4.94 17.09
N PHE A 56 -6.92 3.75 17.14
CA PHE A 56 -7.19 2.91 15.97
C PHE A 56 -8.07 3.61 14.94
N SER A 57 -9.03 4.44 15.39
CA SER A 57 -9.88 5.27 14.52
C SER A 57 -9.08 6.32 13.72
N LYS A 58 -8.04 6.89 14.33
CA LYS A 58 -7.14 7.85 13.69
C LYS A 58 -6.13 7.20 12.74
N LEU A 59 -5.75 5.95 12.98
CA LEU A 59 -4.78 5.17 12.17
C LEU A 59 -5.43 4.17 11.20
N ARG A 60 -6.73 4.31 10.91
CA ARG A 60 -7.48 3.35 10.07
C ARG A 60 -6.85 3.15 8.69
N PHE A 61 -6.30 4.21 8.10
CA PHE A 61 -5.71 4.14 6.76
C PHE A 61 -4.32 3.52 6.79
N GLU A 62 -3.51 3.90 7.78
CA GLU A 62 -2.15 3.44 8.00
C GLU A 62 -2.12 1.93 8.27
N ILE A 63 -3.07 1.43 9.07
CA ILE A 63 -3.23 -0.01 9.34
C ILE A 63 -3.61 -0.78 8.08
N ALA A 64 -4.50 -0.23 7.25
CA ALA A 64 -4.88 -0.85 5.98
C ALA A 64 -3.67 -0.98 5.04
N CYS A 65 -2.86 0.09 4.95
CA CYS A 65 -1.65 0.10 4.14
C CYS A 65 -0.56 -0.84 4.69
N PHE A 66 -0.43 -0.92 6.02
CA PHE A 66 0.46 -1.88 6.68
C PHE A 66 0.09 -3.31 6.31
N SER A 67 -1.18 -3.69 6.50
CA SER A 67 -1.68 -5.04 6.20
C SER A 67 -1.52 -5.38 4.72
N MET A 68 -1.89 -4.47 3.83
CA MET A 68 -1.74 -4.65 2.38
C MET A 68 -0.27 -4.86 1.99
N THR A 69 0.63 -4.02 2.50
CA THR A 69 2.08 -4.11 2.20
C THR A 69 2.68 -5.38 2.79
N PHE A 70 2.31 -5.74 4.02
CA PHE A 70 2.74 -6.97 4.66
C PHE A 70 2.38 -8.18 3.81
N ALA A 71 1.13 -8.28 3.35
CA ALA A 71 0.68 -9.37 2.48
C ALA A 71 1.46 -9.43 1.16
N LEU A 72 1.71 -8.30 0.51
CA LEU A 72 2.51 -8.23 -0.73
C LEU A 72 3.94 -8.71 -0.53
N ILE A 73 4.56 -8.38 0.60
CA ILE A 73 5.96 -8.73 0.87
C ILE A 73 6.11 -10.18 1.29
N VAL A 74 5.21 -10.70 2.13
CA VAL A 74 5.14 -12.14 2.45
C VAL A 74 5.01 -12.94 1.15
N TYR A 75 4.07 -12.53 0.29
CA TYR A 75 3.88 -13.15 -1.01
C TYR A 75 5.15 -13.12 -1.87
N GLN A 76 5.77 -11.95 -2.04
CA GLN A 76 6.94 -11.78 -2.92
C GLN A 76 8.16 -12.57 -2.44
N SER A 77 8.42 -12.59 -1.14
CA SER A 77 9.52 -13.35 -0.54
C SER A 77 9.35 -14.85 -0.80
N SER A 78 8.18 -15.40 -0.46
CA SER A 78 7.91 -16.83 -0.61
C SER A 78 7.78 -17.28 -2.06
N SER A 79 7.29 -16.42 -2.95
CA SER A 79 7.24 -16.70 -4.40
C SER A 79 8.62 -16.93 -4.98
N THR A 80 9.60 -16.11 -4.58
CA THR A 80 10.98 -16.22 -5.06
C THR A 80 11.60 -17.56 -4.62
N SER A 81 11.44 -17.92 -3.35
CA SER A 81 11.92 -19.21 -2.82
C SER A 81 11.21 -20.41 -3.46
N MET A 82 9.89 -20.34 -3.65
CA MET A 82 9.11 -21.42 -4.26
C MET A 82 9.51 -21.64 -5.73
N ILE A 83 9.72 -20.58 -6.51
CA ILE A 83 10.15 -20.73 -7.91
C ILE A 83 11.53 -21.39 -8.00
N LEU A 84 12.45 -21.01 -7.12
CA LEU A 84 13.78 -21.64 -7.05
C LEU A 84 13.66 -23.14 -6.77
N GLU A 85 12.86 -23.51 -5.78
CA GLU A 85 12.66 -24.91 -5.39
C GLU A 85 11.96 -25.72 -6.48
N LYS A 86 10.90 -25.18 -7.10
CA LYS A 86 10.23 -25.82 -8.24
C LYS A 86 11.17 -26.02 -9.42
N THR A 87 11.99 -25.02 -9.73
CA THR A 87 12.97 -25.11 -10.83
C THR A 87 14.02 -26.19 -10.55
N CYS A 88 14.42 -26.34 -9.29
CA CYS A 88 15.32 -27.42 -8.87
C CYS A 88 14.65 -28.80 -9.01
N LEU A 89 13.46 -28.98 -8.46
CA LEU A 89 12.72 -30.25 -8.46
C LEU A 89 12.30 -30.70 -9.86
N ALA A 90 12.25 -29.78 -10.83
CA ALA A 90 12.00 -30.13 -12.23
C ALA A 90 13.18 -30.87 -12.90
N LYS A 91 14.41 -30.76 -12.35
CA LYS A 91 15.64 -31.29 -12.96
C LYS A 91 16.43 -32.25 -12.08
N TYR A 92 16.31 -32.12 -10.75
CA TYR A 92 17.11 -32.86 -9.78
C TYR A 92 16.23 -33.53 -8.72
N SER A 93 16.80 -34.50 -8.00
CA SER A 93 16.12 -35.18 -6.89
C SER A 93 15.97 -34.27 -5.66
N GLU A 94 15.01 -34.61 -4.80
CA GLU A 94 14.72 -33.87 -3.56
C GLU A 94 15.95 -33.70 -2.65
N ASP A 95 16.81 -34.72 -2.54
CA ASP A 95 18.04 -34.67 -1.72
C ASP A 95 19.01 -33.58 -2.18
N ILE A 96 19.16 -33.40 -3.50
CA ILE A 96 20.05 -32.39 -4.07
C ILE A 96 19.45 -31.00 -3.83
N CYS A 97 18.14 -30.84 -4.02
CA CYS A 97 17.46 -29.57 -3.83
C CYS A 97 17.40 -29.14 -2.36
N GLY A 98 17.27 -30.10 -1.43
CA GLY A 98 17.33 -29.85 0.01
C GLY A 98 18.72 -29.37 0.47
N ASN A 99 19.79 -29.78 -0.22
CA ASN A 99 21.16 -29.35 0.07
C ASN A 99 21.80 -28.56 -1.08
N LEU A 100 21.02 -27.68 -1.72
CA LEU A 100 21.45 -26.91 -2.89
C LEU A 100 22.64 -25.99 -2.57
N GLN A 101 22.77 -25.53 -1.33
CA GLN A 101 23.89 -24.67 -0.90
C GLN A 101 25.25 -25.36 -0.99
N ASN A 102 25.31 -26.68 -0.85
CA ASN A 102 26.56 -27.45 -0.93
C ASN A 102 26.99 -27.73 -2.38
N HIS A 103 26.10 -27.51 -3.35
CA HIS A 103 26.32 -27.80 -4.77
C HIS A 103 26.41 -26.52 -5.60
N THR A 104 27.53 -25.81 -5.49
CA THR A 104 27.70 -24.46 -6.08
C THR A 104 27.42 -24.39 -7.58
N ARG A 105 27.87 -25.39 -8.36
CA ARG A 105 27.63 -25.42 -9.82
C ARG A 105 26.16 -25.62 -10.17
N ILE A 106 25.46 -26.49 -9.43
CA ILE A 106 24.03 -26.77 -9.65
C ILE A 106 23.22 -25.55 -9.22
N LYS A 107 23.53 -25.00 -8.04
CA LYS A 107 22.92 -23.78 -7.51
C LYS A 107 22.93 -22.65 -8.53
N SER A 108 24.09 -22.30 -9.10
CA SER A 108 24.17 -21.22 -10.09
C SER A 108 23.31 -21.46 -11.32
N SER A 109 23.26 -22.69 -11.82
CA SER A 109 22.42 -23.03 -12.99
C SER A 109 20.93 -22.93 -12.68
N VAL A 110 20.50 -23.42 -11.51
CA VAL A 110 19.09 -23.40 -11.09
C VAL A 110 18.65 -21.97 -10.75
N GLU A 111 19.49 -21.20 -10.08
CA GLU A 111 19.22 -19.78 -9.76
C GLU A 111 19.05 -18.94 -11.03
N GLN A 112 19.91 -19.14 -12.03
CA GLN A 112 19.81 -18.41 -13.30
C GLN A 112 18.47 -18.68 -14.00
N GLU A 113 18.02 -19.92 -14.00
CA GLU A 113 16.74 -20.31 -14.60
C GLU A 113 15.54 -19.83 -13.78
N ALA A 114 15.62 -19.92 -12.44
CA ALA A 114 14.60 -19.40 -11.53
C ALA A 114 14.44 -17.88 -11.68
N VAL A 115 15.53 -17.14 -11.86
CA VAL A 115 15.50 -15.70 -12.16
C VAL A 115 14.80 -15.42 -13.49
N ASN A 116 15.03 -16.23 -14.52
CA ASN A 116 14.33 -16.09 -15.80
C ASN A 116 12.81 -16.33 -15.65
N TYR A 117 12.41 -17.39 -14.92
CA TYR A 117 11.00 -17.64 -14.62
C TYR A 117 10.37 -16.51 -13.79
N GLN A 118 11.09 -15.98 -12.80
CA GLN A 118 10.65 -14.86 -11.98
C GLN A 118 10.49 -13.57 -12.79
N LEU A 119 11.37 -13.34 -13.76
CA LEU A 119 11.28 -12.22 -14.70
C LEU A 119 10.02 -12.36 -15.56
N ILE A 120 9.77 -13.54 -16.15
CA ILE A 120 8.56 -13.81 -16.95
C ILE A 120 7.30 -13.61 -16.10
N HIS A 121 7.26 -14.16 -14.89
CA HIS A 121 6.15 -13.98 -13.95
C HIS A 121 5.90 -12.48 -13.66
N THR A 122 6.97 -11.72 -13.40
CA THR A 122 6.89 -10.28 -13.14
C THR A 122 6.38 -9.52 -14.37
N LEU A 123 6.81 -9.88 -15.58
CA LEU A 123 6.32 -9.26 -16.82
C LEU A 123 4.82 -9.52 -17.02
N ILE A 124 4.36 -10.76 -16.82
CA ILE A 124 2.95 -11.12 -16.93
C ILE A 124 2.09 -10.36 -15.91
N ARG A 125 2.62 -10.15 -14.70
CA ARG A 125 1.94 -9.39 -13.64
C ARG A 125 1.92 -7.88 -13.90
N THR A 126 2.98 -7.32 -14.48
CA THR A 126 3.18 -5.87 -14.57
C THR A 126 2.79 -5.27 -15.92
N ALA A 127 3.06 -5.93 -17.04
CA ALA A 127 2.73 -5.41 -18.37
C ALA A 127 1.23 -5.07 -18.54
N PRO A 128 0.28 -5.99 -18.26
CA PRO A 128 -1.14 -5.65 -18.28
C PRO A 128 -1.52 -4.64 -17.19
N ALA A 129 -0.89 -4.69 -16.00
CA ALA A 129 -1.18 -3.74 -14.93
C ALA A 129 -0.82 -2.29 -15.31
N VAL A 130 0.27 -2.09 -16.06
CA VAL A 130 0.65 -0.76 -16.57
C VAL A 130 -0.42 -0.26 -17.53
N VAL A 131 -0.85 -1.09 -18.48
CA VAL A 131 -1.91 -0.73 -19.43
C VAL A 131 -3.19 -0.38 -18.68
N VAL A 132 -3.65 -1.25 -17.79
CA VAL A 132 -4.87 -1.07 -17.01
C VAL A 132 -4.79 0.14 -16.08
N SER A 133 -3.63 0.40 -15.44
CA SER A 133 -3.46 1.54 -14.54
C SER A 133 -3.56 2.89 -15.25
N LEU A 134 -3.21 2.98 -16.55
CA LEU A 134 -3.44 4.19 -17.35
C LEU A 134 -4.93 4.49 -17.54
N PHE A 135 -5.72 3.46 -17.84
CA PHE A 135 -7.18 3.58 -17.96
C PHE A 135 -7.80 3.92 -16.60
N ILE A 136 -7.42 3.17 -15.57
CA ILE A 136 -7.90 3.37 -14.20
C ILE A 136 -7.53 4.76 -13.69
N GLY A 137 -6.34 5.28 -13.96
CA GLY A 137 -5.93 6.61 -13.50
C GLY A 137 -6.91 7.69 -13.94
N SER A 138 -7.17 7.76 -15.26
CA SER A 138 -8.12 8.72 -15.83
C SER A 138 -9.56 8.50 -15.37
N TRP A 139 -9.97 7.24 -15.18
CA TRP A 139 -11.31 6.89 -14.72
C TRP A 139 -11.52 7.22 -13.24
N SER A 140 -10.51 6.95 -12.41
CA SER A 140 -10.55 7.09 -10.96
C SER A 140 -10.64 8.55 -10.51
N ASP A 141 -10.10 9.47 -11.31
CA ASP A 141 -10.24 10.90 -11.08
C ASP A 141 -11.68 11.40 -11.29
N LYS A 142 -12.48 10.72 -12.13
CA LYS A 142 -13.86 11.10 -12.48
C LYS A 142 -14.95 10.33 -11.73
N TYR A 143 -14.72 9.04 -11.48
CA TYR A 143 -15.74 8.11 -10.98
C TYR A 143 -15.49 7.61 -9.55
N GLY A 144 -14.38 8.02 -8.94
CA GLY A 144 -13.98 7.57 -7.61
C GLY A 144 -12.86 6.54 -7.65
N ARG A 145 -12.16 6.42 -6.53
CA ARG A 145 -10.90 5.67 -6.39
C ARG A 145 -11.05 4.40 -5.59
N LYS A 146 -12.14 4.23 -4.85
CA LYS A 146 -12.36 3.01 -4.07
C LYS A 146 -12.53 1.78 -4.95
N LEU A 147 -13.35 1.88 -6.00
CA LEU A 147 -13.67 0.72 -6.84
C LEU A 147 -12.44 0.15 -7.56
N PRO A 148 -11.55 0.95 -8.18
CA PRO A 148 -10.37 0.40 -8.82
C PRO A 148 -9.36 -0.16 -7.82
N LEU A 149 -9.29 0.40 -6.60
CA LEU A 149 -8.50 -0.18 -5.51
C LEU A 149 -9.04 -1.54 -5.08
N GLN A 150 -10.37 -1.67 -4.95
CA GLN A 150 -11.02 -2.94 -4.63
C GLN A 150 -10.78 -3.99 -5.71
N MET A 151 -10.84 -3.60 -7.00
CA MET A 151 -10.52 -4.53 -8.09
C MET A 151 -9.06 -4.98 -8.02
N ALA A 152 -8.12 -4.07 -7.80
CA ALA A 152 -6.71 -4.42 -7.69
C ALA A 152 -6.45 -5.36 -6.49
N LEU A 153 -7.03 -5.06 -5.33
CA LEU A 153 -6.94 -5.90 -4.14
C LEU A 153 -7.57 -7.29 -4.35
N ALA A 154 -8.72 -7.36 -5.03
CA ALA A 154 -9.35 -8.63 -5.39
C ALA A 154 -8.45 -9.45 -6.34
N GLY A 155 -7.82 -8.82 -7.32
CA GLY A 155 -6.83 -9.47 -8.19
C GLY A 155 -5.65 -10.04 -7.41
N ALA A 156 -5.14 -9.31 -6.41
CA ALA A 156 -4.08 -9.80 -5.53
C ALA A 156 -4.53 -10.97 -4.65
N THR A 157 -5.77 -10.95 -4.15
CA THR A 157 -6.33 -12.08 -3.39
C THR A 157 -6.45 -13.32 -4.28
N ILE A 158 -6.93 -13.18 -5.52
CA ILE A 158 -7.02 -14.28 -6.49
C ILE A 158 -5.62 -14.84 -6.81
N GLU A 159 -4.65 -13.96 -7.04
CA GLU A 159 -3.25 -14.36 -7.26
C GLU A 159 -2.70 -15.14 -6.06
N ALA A 160 -2.93 -14.65 -4.83
CA ALA A 160 -2.48 -15.32 -3.61
C ALA A 160 -3.14 -16.70 -3.43
N VAL A 161 -4.45 -16.82 -3.67
CA VAL A 161 -5.17 -18.10 -3.60
C VAL A 161 -4.66 -19.08 -4.67
N GLY A 162 -4.51 -18.63 -5.92
CA GLY A 162 -3.98 -19.47 -6.99
C GLY A 162 -2.54 -19.90 -6.74
N SER A 163 -1.74 -19.05 -6.10
CA SER A 163 -0.39 -19.37 -5.67
C SER A 163 -0.35 -20.40 -4.55
N SER A 164 -1.28 -20.37 -3.59
CA SER A 164 -1.45 -21.44 -2.60
C SER A 164 -1.73 -22.80 -3.25
N ILE A 165 -2.55 -22.82 -4.30
CA ILE A 165 -2.82 -24.05 -5.07
C ILE A 165 -1.54 -24.52 -5.78
N CYS A 166 -0.79 -23.60 -6.40
CA CYS A 166 0.50 -23.92 -7.02
C CYS A 166 1.54 -24.42 -6.01
N ALA A 167 1.50 -23.92 -4.77
CA ALA A 167 2.36 -24.36 -3.68
C ALA A 167 2.00 -25.76 -3.19
N TYR A 168 0.72 -26.14 -3.22
CA TYR A 168 0.28 -27.50 -2.90
C TYR A 168 0.81 -28.50 -3.94
N TYR A 169 0.75 -28.14 -5.22
CA TYR A 169 1.33 -28.95 -6.31
C TYR A 169 2.76 -28.53 -6.63
N LEU A 170 3.69 -28.77 -5.70
CA LEU A 170 5.08 -28.32 -5.85
C LEU A 170 5.79 -28.97 -7.05
N HIS A 171 5.60 -30.28 -7.28
CA HIS A 171 6.17 -31.01 -8.43
C HIS A 171 5.55 -30.67 -9.79
N SER A 172 4.51 -29.85 -9.82
CA SER A 172 3.92 -29.35 -11.05
C SER A 172 4.88 -28.41 -11.77
N LYS A 173 4.76 -28.33 -13.10
CA LYS A 173 5.56 -27.41 -13.92
C LYS A 173 5.42 -25.95 -13.47
N VAL A 174 6.48 -25.16 -13.65
CA VAL A 174 6.56 -23.76 -13.19
C VAL A 174 5.55 -22.88 -13.92
N GLU A 175 5.19 -23.19 -15.16
CA GLU A 175 4.33 -22.39 -16.03
C GLU A 175 2.90 -22.22 -15.49
N TYR A 176 2.40 -23.17 -14.69
CA TYR A 176 1.09 -23.03 -14.04
C TYR A 176 1.03 -21.87 -13.06
N TYR A 177 2.19 -21.46 -12.52
CA TYR A 177 2.30 -20.30 -11.64
C TYR A 177 2.04 -18.97 -12.37
N PHE A 178 2.10 -18.94 -13.71
CA PHE A 178 1.79 -17.74 -14.48
C PHE A 178 0.29 -17.43 -14.56
N ILE A 179 -0.56 -18.44 -14.44
CA ILE A 179 -2.02 -18.29 -14.53
C ILE A 179 -2.55 -17.30 -13.47
N PRO A 180 -2.27 -17.47 -12.16
CA PRO A 180 -2.70 -16.51 -11.14
C PRO A 180 -2.12 -15.10 -11.35
N ALA A 181 -0.91 -14.98 -11.88
CA ALA A 181 -0.25 -13.69 -12.15
C ALA A 181 -1.02 -12.83 -13.17
N VAL A 182 -1.64 -13.47 -14.17
CA VAL A 182 -2.46 -12.78 -15.18
C VAL A 182 -3.62 -12.04 -14.53
N PHE A 183 -4.30 -12.66 -13.56
CA PHE A 183 -5.46 -12.04 -12.88
C PHE A 183 -5.05 -10.79 -12.12
N MET A 184 -3.93 -10.83 -11.39
CA MET A 184 -3.38 -9.66 -10.72
C MET A 184 -3.11 -8.53 -11.72
N GLY A 185 -2.47 -8.87 -12.84
CA GLY A 185 -2.14 -7.91 -13.88
C GLY A 185 -3.38 -7.25 -14.52
N CYS A 186 -4.36 -8.06 -14.91
CA CYS A 186 -5.58 -7.58 -15.57
C CYS A 186 -6.49 -6.76 -14.65
N MET A 187 -6.46 -6.99 -13.34
CA MET A 187 -7.30 -6.26 -12.37
C MET A 187 -6.64 -4.97 -11.84
N GLY A 188 -5.50 -4.56 -12.42
CA GLY A 188 -4.84 -3.28 -12.15
C GLY A 188 -3.48 -3.41 -11.46
N GLY A 189 -3.19 -4.58 -10.87
CA GLY A 189 -1.90 -4.90 -10.27
C GLY A 189 -1.44 -3.95 -9.15
N GLY A 190 -0.18 -4.14 -8.72
CA GLY A 190 0.40 -3.36 -7.62
C GLY A 190 0.54 -1.88 -7.94
N ALA A 191 0.74 -1.53 -9.22
CA ALA A 191 0.86 -0.15 -9.68
C ALA A 191 -0.41 0.66 -9.40
N THR A 192 -1.59 0.08 -9.65
CA THR A 192 -2.87 0.73 -9.37
C THR A 192 -3.08 0.93 -7.87
N MET A 193 -2.76 -0.06 -7.04
CA MET A 193 -2.87 0.05 -5.58
C MET A 193 -2.02 1.20 -5.05
N LEU A 194 -0.74 1.24 -5.43
CA LEU A 194 0.18 2.29 -5.01
C LEU A 194 -0.32 3.66 -5.48
N THR A 195 -0.71 3.78 -6.75
CA THR A 195 -1.19 5.05 -7.32
C THR A 195 -2.39 5.59 -6.54
N ILE A 196 -3.37 4.74 -6.24
CA ILE A 196 -4.58 5.15 -5.52
C ILE A 196 -4.27 5.48 -4.07
N VAL A 197 -3.46 4.66 -3.39
CA VAL A 197 -3.06 4.88 -2.00
C VAL A 197 -2.30 6.20 -1.85
N TYR A 198 -1.31 6.49 -2.71
CA TYR A 198 -0.60 7.77 -2.72
C TYR A 198 -1.51 8.95 -3.07
N SER A 199 -2.48 8.75 -3.97
CA SER A 199 -3.41 9.82 -4.30
C SER A 199 -4.38 10.08 -3.15
N TYR A 200 -4.79 9.05 -2.40
CA TYR A 200 -5.61 9.18 -1.19
C TYR A 200 -4.87 9.87 -0.04
N THR A 201 -3.60 9.56 0.20
CA THR A 201 -2.79 10.26 1.22
C THR A 201 -2.63 11.74 0.87
N SER A 202 -2.51 12.06 -0.42
CA SER A 202 -2.37 13.45 -0.87
C SER A 202 -3.64 14.30 -0.69
N GLU A 203 -4.82 13.67 -0.71
CA GLU A 203 -6.12 14.36 -0.67
C GLU A 203 -6.76 14.39 0.72
N SER A 204 -6.45 13.41 1.57
CA SER A 204 -7.10 13.26 2.88
C SER A 204 -6.53 14.17 3.99
N VAL A 205 -5.69 15.17 3.68
CA VAL A 205 -4.98 15.98 4.69
C VAL A 205 -4.92 17.46 4.32
N VAL A 206 -5.19 18.32 5.30
CA VAL A 206 -4.94 19.77 5.25
C VAL A 206 -3.43 20.03 5.16
N HIS A 207 -3.02 21.04 4.37
CA HIS A 207 -1.62 21.31 3.99
C HIS A 207 -0.60 21.22 5.14
N GLU A 208 -0.98 21.67 6.34
CA GLU A 208 -0.10 21.76 7.50
C GLU A 208 0.25 20.41 8.15
N LYS A 209 -0.64 19.41 8.06
CA LYS A 209 -0.42 18.08 8.69
C LYS A 209 -0.03 16.98 7.69
N ARG A 210 0.09 17.33 6.40
CA ARG A 210 0.35 16.37 5.31
C ARG A 210 1.70 15.68 5.44
N THR A 211 2.75 16.41 5.83
CA THR A 211 4.10 15.84 6.00
C THR A 211 4.13 14.79 7.10
N MET A 212 3.51 15.08 8.26
CA MET A 212 3.48 14.15 9.39
C MET A 212 2.67 12.88 9.07
N LYS A 213 1.51 13.01 8.43
CA LYS A 213 0.71 11.84 8.04
C LYS A 213 1.40 10.98 6.98
N ASN A 214 2.06 11.61 6.00
CA ASN A 214 2.89 10.88 5.04
C ASN A 214 4.06 10.17 5.72
N ALA A 215 4.68 10.77 6.74
CA ALA A 215 5.73 10.13 7.51
C ALA A 215 5.21 8.89 8.25
N PHE A 216 4.04 8.95 8.92
CA PHE A 216 3.45 7.78 9.57
C PHE A 216 3.09 6.66 8.58
N TYR A 217 2.56 7.01 7.42
CA TYR A 217 2.29 6.07 6.33
C TYR A 217 3.58 5.39 5.84
N GLU A 218 4.64 6.14 5.58
CA GLU A 218 5.93 5.58 5.13
C GLU A 218 6.60 4.73 6.22
N ILE A 219 6.46 5.10 7.50
CA ILE A 219 6.91 4.27 8.62
C ILE A 219 6.13 2.95 8.65
N ALA A 220 4.80 2.99 8.48
CA ALA A 220 3.98 1.78 8.45
C ALA A 220 4.40 0.83 7.31
N ILE A 221 4.58 1.36 6.09
CA ILE A 221 5.10 0.57 4.95
C ILE A 221 6.52 0.07 5.21
N GLY A 222 7.37 0.94 5.76
CA GLY A 222 8.75 0.64 6.10
C GLY A 222 8.88 -0.50 7.10
N LEU A 223 8.01 -0.56 8.10
CA LEU A 223 7.94 -1.65 9.08
C LEU A 223 7.30 -2.92 8.52
N ALA A 224 6.28 -2.80 7.66
CA ALA A 224 5.60 -3.95 7.07
C ALA A 224 6.55 -4.82 6.23
N LYS A 225 7.54 -4.22 5.55
CA LYS A 225 8.51 -4.92 4.70
C LYS A 225 9.38 -5.94 5.47
N PRO A 226 10.22 -5.56 6.45
CA PRO A 226 11.05 -6.51 7.18
C PRO A 226 10.20 -7.53 7.95
N ILE A 227 9.08 -7.09 8.55
CA ILE A 227 8.16 -7.98 9.25
C ILE A 227 7.57 -9.02 8.28
N GLY A 228 7.21 -8.62 7.07
CA GLY A 228 6.72 -9.51 6.02
C GLY A 228 7.76 -10.54 5.58
N VAL A 229 9.01 -10.12 5.35
CA VAL A 229 10.10 -11.04 4.98
C VAL A 229 10.36 -12.05 6.10
N MET A 230 10.47 -11.57 7.34
CA MET A 230 10.68 -12.42 8.51
C MET A 230 9.53 -13.40 8.72
N ALA A 231 8.28 -12.93 8.65
CA ALA A 231 7.10 -13.76 8.79
C ALA A 231 7.03 -14.82 7.69
N GLY A 232 7.30 -14.46 6.44
CA GLY A 232 7.32 -15.41 5.31
C GLY A 232 8.32 -16.54 5.52
N GLY A 233 9.55 -16.23 5.97
CA GLY A 233 10.57 -17.23 6.27
C GLY A 233 10.24 -18.10 7.49
N TRP A 234 9.68 -17.50 8.54
CA TRP A 234 9.32 -18.23 9.75
C TRP A 234 8.15 -19.17 9.52
N ILE A 235 7.05 -18.69 8.90
CA ILE A 235 5.89 -19.51 8.56
C ILE A 235 6.30 -20.66 7.62
N TYR A 236 7.15 -20.38 6.64
CA TYR A 236 7.67 -21.40 5.73
C TYR A 236 8.38 -22.54 6.49
N LYS A 237 9.26 -22.19 7.44
CA LYS A 237 10.03 -23.19 8.21
C LYS A 237 9.14 -24.14 9.02
N PHE A 238 8.00 -23.68 9.53
CA PHE A 238 7.13 -24.48 10.39
C PHE A 238 5.95 -25.13 9.67
N LEU A 239 5.37 -24.48 8.66
CA LEU A 239 4.12 -24.89 8.03
C LEU A 239 4.21 -25.07 6.50
N GLY A 240 5.38 -24.82 5.90
CA GLY A 240 5.61 -24.95 4.45
C GLY A 240 4.94 -23.84 3.61
N TYR A 241 5.10 -23.90 2.29
CA TYR A 241 4.66 -22.84 1.37
C TYR A 241 3.15 -22.61 1.36
N VAL A 242 2.34 -23.68 1.45
CA VAL A 242 0.88 -23.58 1.38
C VAL A 242 0.33 -22.66 2.47
N ALA A 243 0.85 -22.81 3.70
CA ALA A 243 0.43 -21.97 4.82
C ALA A 243 0.86 -20.51 4.63
N VAL A 244 2.05 -20.26 4.07
CA VAL A 244 2.52 -18.88 3.83
C VAL A 244 1.62 -18.15 2.84
N PHE A 245 1.30 -18.79 1.71
CA PHE A 245 0.41 -18.20 0.71
C PHE A 245 -1.02 -18.09 1.22
N ALA A 246 -1.51 -19.04 2.02
CA ALA A 246 -2.84 -18.96 2.63
C ALA A 246 -2.95 -17.80 3.62
N ILE A 247 -1.95 -17.62 4.51
CA ILE A 247 -1.91 -16.49 5.45
C ILE A 247 -1.80 -15.16 4.69
N GLY A 248 -0.97 -15.11 3.65
CA GLY A 248 -0.88 -13.96 2.75
C GLY A 248 -2.24 -13.63 2.08
N ALA A 249 -2.95 -14.64 1.58
CA ALA A 249 -4.28 -14.48 0.99
C ALA A 249 -5.30 -13.96 2.01
N CYS A 250 -5.31 -14.51 3.24
CA CYS A 250 -6.17 -14.04 4.33
C CYS A 250 -5.86 -12.58 4.70
N SER A 251 -4.58 -12.20 4.80
CA SER A 251 -4.17 -10.82 5.10
C SER A 251 -4.55 -9.86 3.96
N MET A 252 -4.43 -10.29 2.70
CA MET A 252 -4.87 -9.50 1.55
C MET A 252 -6.40 -9.33 1.53
N PHE A 253 -7.14 -10.40 1.79
CA PHE A 253 -8.60 -10.37 1.88
C PHE A 253 -9.08 -9.48 3.04
N PHE A 254 -8.42 -9.55 4.20
CA PHE A 254 -8.67 -8.64 5.31
C PHE A 254 -8.46 -7.18 4.90
N SER A 255 -7.38 -6.90 4.16
CA SER A 255 -7.10 -5.57 3.63
C SER A 255 -8.20 -5.10 2.66
N LEU A 256 -8.64 -5.95 1.74
CA LEU A 256 -9.76 -5.69 0.83
C LEU A 256 -11.03 -5.31 1.62
N MET A 257 -11.35 -6.09 2.66
CA MET A 257 -12.52 -5.84 3.49
C MET A 257 -12.41 -4.53 4.27
N TRP A 258 -11.22 -4.23 4.78
CA TRP A 258 -10.93 -3.00 5.52
C TRP A 258 -11.06 -1.77 4.63
N PHE A 259 -10.47 -1.77 3.43
CA PHE A 259 -10.65 -0.69 2.44
C PHE A 259 -12.11 -0.52 2.01
N THR A 260 -12.88 -1.62 2.00
CA THR A 260 -14.29 -1.59 1.62
C THR A 260 -15.18 -0.96 2.68
N PHE A 261 -15.01 -1.29 3.96
CA PHE A 261 -15.91 -0.81 5.00
C PHE A 261 -15.42 0.42 5.76
N MET A 262 -14.11 0.53 6.01
CA MET A 262 -13.57 1.54 6.92
C MET A 262 -13.10 2.82 6.21
N ILE A 263 -12.86 2.76 4.90
CA ILE A 263 -12.31 3.88 4.14
C ILE A 263 -13.43 4.54 3.31
N PRO A 264 -13.75 5.82 3.60
CA PRO A 264 -14.75 6.56 2.83
C PRO A 264 -14.20 6.92 1.45
N GLU A 265 -15.12 7.04 0.49
CA GLU A 265 -14.79 7.48 -0.86
C GLU A 265 -14.36 8.96 -0.85
N THR A 266 -13.22 9.29 -1.43
CA THR A 266 -12.71 10.68 -1.48
C THR A 266 -13.28 11.46 -2.66
N ARG A 267 -13.69 10.78 -3.75
CA ARG A 267 -14.14 11.40 -5.01
C ARG A 267 -15.27 10.63 -5.69
N GLY A 268 -16.11 11.32 -6.45
CA GLY A 268 -17.14 10.68 -7.29
C GLY A 268 -18.48 10.40 -6.60
N MET A 269 -18.70 10.91 -5.38
CA MET A 269 -19.97 10.74 -4.64
C MET A 269 -21.19 11.33 -5.38
N ASP A 270 -20.98 12.34 -6.22
CA ASP A 270 -22.06 13.02 -6.96
C ASP A 270 -22.42 12.35 -8.29
N ASN A 271 -21.69 11.30 -8.69
CA ASN A 271 -21.78 10.76 -10.04
C ASN A 271 -22.69 9.52 -10.12
N LYS A 272 -23.94 9.74 -10.53
CA LYS A 272 -25.02 8.73 -10.65
C LYS A 272 -25.03 7.97 -12.00
N ASP A 273 -23.98 8.10 -12.81
CA ASP A 273 -23.89 7.40 -14.10
C ASP A 273 -24.09 5.87 -13.93
N PRO A 274 -24.86 5.21 -14.82
CA PRO A 274 -25.03 3.76 -14.79
C PRO A 274 -23.71 3.02 -15.08
N TRP A 275 -23.56 1.81 -14.53
CA TRP A 275 -22.33 1.01 -14.63
C TRP A 275 -21.82 0.79 -16.06
N THR A 276 -22.74 0.65 -17.03
CA THR A 276 -22.40 0.47 -18.45
C THR A 276 -21.68 1.68 -19.04
N VAL A 277 -22.04 2.90 -18.64
CA VAL A 277 -21.36 4.13 -19.05
C VAL A 277 -20.00 4.24 -18.37
N LYS A 278 -19.90 3.87 -17.09
CA LYS A 278 -18.63 3.82 -16.35
C LYS A 278 -17.64 2.86 -17.00
N ALA A 279 -18.08 1.65 -17.36
CA ALA A 279 -17.23 0.63 -18.01
C ALA A 279 -16.83 1.04 -19.44
N LYS A 280 -17.76 1.62 -20.22
CA LYS A 280 -17.48 2.12 -21.58
C LYS A 280 -16.44 3.25 -21.57
N GLN A 281 -16.45 4.12 -20.56
CA GLN A 281 -15.45 5.16 -20.40
C GLN A 281 -14.09 4.64 -19.94
N LEU A 282 -14.06 3.55 -19.18
CA LEU A 282 -12.81 2.88 -18.79
C LEU A 282 -12.08 2.30 -20.01
N MET A 283 -12.81 1.88 -21.04
CA MET A 283 -12.24 1.36 -22.30
C MET A 283 -11.99 2.45 -23.37
N SER A 284 -12.26 3.72 -23.07
CA SER A 284 -12.16 4.80 -24.07
C SER A 284 -10.76 5.41 -24.11
N CYS A 285 -9.96 5.06 -25.12
CA CYS A 285 -8.62 5.62 -25.35
C CYS A 285 -8.61 7.15 -25.54
N LYS A 286 -9.74 7.76 -25.94
CA LYS A 286 -9.84 9.22 -26.12
C LYS A 286 -9.56 9.99 -24.83
N ASN A 287 -9.96 9.44 -23.68
CA ASN A 287 -9.80 10.11 -22.39
C ASN A 287 -8.32 10.12 -21.96
N ILE A 288 -7.58 9.03 -22.20
CA ILE A 288 -6.15 8.93 -21.90
C ILE A 288 -5.37 9.93 -22.74
N ALA A 289 -5.56 9.92 -24.07
CA ALA A 289 -4.85 10.81 -24.97
C ALA A 289 -5.06 12.28 -24.61
N GLN A 290 -6.29 12.65 -24.20
CA GLN A 290 -6.60 13.99 -23.71
C GLN A 290 -5.96 14.29 -22.35
N SER A 291 -6.03 13.39 -21.37
CA SER A 291 -5.37 13.59 -20.06
C SER A 291 -3.85 13.76 -20.18
N PHE A 292 -3.19 12.98 -21.04
CA PHE A 292 -1.77 13.13 -21.32
C PHE A 292 -1.47 14.45 -22.02
N THR A 293 -2.23 14.80 -23.07
CA THR A 293 -2.03 16.05 -23.79
C THR A 293 -2.26 17.26 -22.89
N LEU A 294 -3.25 17.23 -22.01
CA LEU A 294 -3.53 18.31 -21.06
C LEU A 294 -2.42 18.44 -20.00
N LYS A 295 -1.95 17.33 -19.40
CA LYS A 295 -0.83 17.37 -18.44
C LYS A 295 0.46 17.91 -19.08
N VAL A 296 0.80 17.43 -20.28
CA VAL A 296 1.99 17.88 -21.02
C VAL A 296 1.87 19.35 -21.44
N LYS A 297 0.67 19.82 -21.76
CA LYS A 297 0.42 21.20 -22.19
C LYS A 297 0.35 22.20 -21.04
N GLN A 298 -0.09 21.79 -19.85
CA GLN A 298 -0.39 22.67 -18.71
C GLN A 298 0.76 22.80 -17.68
N GLU A 299 1.79 21.96 -17.76
CA GLU A 299 2.98 22.11 -16.91
C GLU A 299 3.90 23.24 -17.38
N SER A 300 4.23 24.15 -16.44
CA SER A 300 5.29 25.15 -16.60
C SER A 300 6.64 24.46 -16.82
N GLN A 301 7.48 25.01 -17.71
CA GLN A 301 8.81 24.48 -18.06
C GLN A 301 9.70 24.21 -16.83
N SER A 302 9.54 24.98 -15.75
CA SER A 302 10.28 24.75 -14.50
C SER A 302 9.81 23.47 -13.76
N ARG A 303 8.49 23.25 -13.69
CA ARG A 303 7.90 22.06 -13.04
C ARG A 303 8.19 20.78 -13.83
N LYS A 304 8.22 20.85 -15.17
CA LYS A 304 8.61 19.70 -16.02
C LYS A 304 10.00 19.19 -15.69
N LYS A 305 10.97 20.10 -15.52
CA LYS A 305 12.35 19.74 -15.14
C LYS A 305 12.39 19.08 -13.78
N GLU A 306 11.68 19.62 -12.80
CA GLU A 306 11.62 19.09 -11.43
C GLU A 306 10.97 17.70 -11.37
N THR A 307 9.85 17.50 -12.07
CA THR A 307 9.18 16.18 -12.16
C THR A 307 10.04 15.15 -12.88
N ILE A 308 10.69 15.51 -13.98
CA ILE A 308 11.62 14.62 -14.68
C ILE A 308 12.82 14.27 -13.78
N LEU A 309 13.36 15.23 -13.04
CA LEU A 309 14.46 15.00 -12.11
C LEU A 309 14.06 14.04 -10.98
N LEU A 310 12.85 14.17 -10.45
CA LEU A 310 12.29 13.26 -9.44
C LEU A 310 12.09 11.84 -9.98
N ILE A 311 11.57 11.71 -11.20
CA ILE A 311 11.41 10.40 -11.85
C ILE A 311 12.77 9.72 -12.03
N ILE A 312 13.76 10.45 -12.55
CA ILE A 312 15.12 9.94 -12.73
C ILE A 312 15.74 9.52 -11.39
N SER A 313 15.58 10.34 -10.34
CA SER A 313 16.05 10.03 -8.99
C SER A 313 15.41 8.74 -8.43
N ILE A 314 14.09 8.59 -8.56
CA ILE A 314 13.35 7.39 -8.11
C ILE A 314 13.82 6.16 -8.89
N CYS A 315 14.03 6.27 -10.21
CA CYS A 315 14.56 5.18 -11.02
C CYS A 315 15.97 4.75 -10.57
N ILE A 316 16.86 5.71 -10.30
CA ILE A 316 18.21 5.43 -9.80
C ILE A 316 18.16 4.73 -8.42
N LEU A 317 17.29 5.18 -7.52
CA LEU A 317 17.10 4.56 -6.21
C LEU A 317 16.56 3.12 -6.30
N HIS A 318 15.63 2.84 -7.23
CA HIS A 318 15.15 1.47 -7.43
C HIS A 318 16.20 0.57 -8.09
N VAL A 319 16.93 1.05 -9.10
CA VAL A 319 18.00 0.26 -9.75
C VAL A 319 19.12 -0.06 -8.75
N SER A 320 19.53 0.91 -7.93
CA SER A 320 20.55 0.70 -6.89
C SER A 320 20.10 -0.24 -5.77
N ALA A 321 18.81 -0.32 -5.48
CA ALA A 321 18.25 -1.27 -4.52
C ALA A 321 18.11 -2.70 -5.09
N SER A 322 17.93 -2.85 -6.41
CA SER A 322 17.85 -4.15 -7.09
C SER A 322 19.20 -4.71 -7.54
N GLY A 323 20.28 -3.92 -7.48
CA GLY A 323 21.63 -4.31 -7.88
C GLY A 323 22.49 -4.94 -6.77
N LYS A 324 21.89 -5.49 -5.71
CA LYS A 324 22.58 -6.18 -4.61
C LYS A 324 21.98 -7.55 -4.36
#